data_AF-A0AAW5N0F7-F1
#
_entry.id   AF-A0AAW5N0F7-F1
#
_cell.length_a   1.000
_cell.length_b   1.000
_cell.length_c   1.000
_cell.angle_alpha   90.00
_cell.angle_beta   90.00
_cell.angle_gamma   90.00
#
_symmetry.space_group_name_H-M   'P 1'
#
loop_
_entity.id
_entity.type
_entity.pdbx_description
1 polymer ?
#
loop_
_entity_poly.entity_id
_entity_poly.type
_entity_poly.pdbx_seq_one_letter_code
_entity_poly.pdbx_strand_id
1 'polypeptide(L)'
;RAATVEGEREALLELGGVTRQYLNHQHEAATVCDWVAATLDAPVHCHEADARAVRQVCSVGETFSERQLLDGDFEIIPIPGHTPGA
;
A
#
# COMPACT_ATOMS: atom_id res chain seq x y z
N ARG A 1 24.18 2.99 -2.63
CA ARG A 1 23.12 1.96 -2.53
C ARG A 1 21.85 2.72 -2.18
N ALA A 2 20.76 2.56 -2.93
CA ALA A 2 19.51 3.23 -2.58
C ALA A 2 19.08 2.77 -1.18
N ALA A 3 18.57 3.68 -0.35
CA ALA A 3 18.01 3.31 0.93
C ALA A 3 16.79 2.41 0.70
N THR A 4 16.65 1.38 1.53
CA THR A 4 15.49 0.49 1.50
C THR A 4 14.69 0.68 2.77
N VAL A 5 13.39 0.38 2.70
CA VAL A 5 12.48 0.54 3.84
C VAL A 5 12.94 -0.28 5.05
N GLU A 6 13.58 -1.43 4.84
CA GLU A 6 14.12 -2.25 5.92
C GLU A 6 15.31 -1.58 6.60
N GLY A 7 16.16 -0.91 5.83
CA GLY A 7 17.32 -0.17 6.34
C GLY A 7 16.95 1.12 7.08
N GLU A 8 15.79 1.71 6.78
CA GLU A 8 15.29 2.95 7.38
C GLU A 8 14.27 2.73 8.51
N ARG A 9 14.06 1.48 8.92
CA ARG A 9 13.07 1.09 9.94
C ARG A 9 13.10 1.98 11.18
N GLU A 10 14.27 2.19 11.77
CA GLU A 10 14.40 2.96 13.02
C GLU A 10 13.99 4.42 12.81
N ALA A 11 14.43 5.03 11.71
CA ALA A 11 14.05 6.40 11.36
C ALA A 11 12.53 6.53 11.13
N LEU A 12 11.89 5.54 10.50
CA LEU A 12 10.44 5.52 10.34
C LEU A 12 9.71 5.45 11.69
N LEU A 13 10.18 4.61 12.61
CA LEU A 13 9.60 4.50 13.95
C LEU A 13 9.79 5.78 14.77
N GLU A 14 10.93 6.47 14.65
CA GLU A 14 11.17 7.76 15.29
C GLU A 14 10.24 8.86 14.78
N LEU A 15 9.79 8.78 13.52
CA LEU A 15 8.82 9.71 12.92
C LEU A 15 7.35 9.38 13.27
N GLY A 16 7.10 8.34 14.06
CA GLY A 16 5.75 7.91 14.44
C GLY A 16 5.23 6.69 13.68
N GLY A 17 6.07 6.07 12.84
CA GLY A 17 5.75 4.83 12.13
C GLY A 17 4.93 5.02 10.86
N VAL A 18 4.38 3.91 10.37
CA VAL A 18 3.52 3.83 9.19
C VAL A 18 2.28 3.05 9.60
N THR A 19 1.09 3.48 9.18
CA THR A 19 -0.16 2.83 9.56
C THR A 19 -0.80 2.06 8.41
N ARG A 20 -0.51 2.42 7.15
CA ARG A 20 -1.11 1.83 5.95
C ARG A 20 -0.16 1.94 4.76
N GLN A 21 -0.21 0.98 3.85
CA GLN A 21 0.43 1.05 2.54
C GLN A 21 -0.67 1.19 1.48
N TYR A 22 -0.60 2.20 0.62
CA TYR A 22 -1.53 2.35 -0.52
C TYR A 22 -0.78 2.08 -1.82
N LEU A 23 -1.26 1.11 -2.60
CA LEU A 23 -0.74 0.84 -3.94
C LEU A 23 -1.56 1.62 -4.96
N ASN A 24 -0.90 2.31 -5.89
CA ASN A 24 -1.57 2.97 -7.01
C ASN A 24 -2.14 1.93 -7.98
N HIS A 25 -1.42 0.82 -8.21
CA HIS A 25 -1.87 -0.25 -9.09
C HIS A 25 -1.13 -1.57 -8.83
N GLN A 26 -1.63 -2.68 -9.40
CA GLN A 26 -1.13 -4.04 -9.12
C GLN A 26 0.38 -4.25 -9.32
N HIS A 27 1.03 -3.54 -10.25
CA HIS A 27 2.47 -3.71 -10.53
C HIS A 27 3.40 -3.15 -9.44
N GLU A 28 2.87 -2.41 -8.45
CA GLU A 28 3.64 -1.95 -7.29
C GLU A 28 3.70 -3.00 -6.17
N ALA A 29 2.90 -4.05 -6.26
CA ALA A 29 2.94 -5.14 -5.29
C ALA A 29 4.34 -5.78 -5.26
N ALA A 30 4.90 -5.91 -4.07
CA ALA A 30 6.23 -6.47 -3.86
C ALA A 30 6.29 -7.23 -2.52
N THR A 31 7.24 -8.15 -2.38
CA THR A 31 7.39 -8.94 -1.15
C THR A 31 7.75 -8.09 0.08
N VAL A 32 8.36 -6.91 -0.12
CA VAL A 32 8.61 -5.95 0.95
C VAL A 32 7.31 -5.45 1.60
N CYS A 33 6.18 -5.49 0.89
CA CYS A 33 4.88 -5.10 1.46
C CYS A 33 4.46 -6.00 2.64
N ASP A 34 4.71 -7.31 2.54
CA ASP A 34 4.45 -8.24 3.66
C ASP A 34 5.41 -7.98 4.82
N TRP A 35 6.67 -7.64 4.54
CA TRP A 35 7.62 -7.27 5.58
C TRP A 35 7.18 -6.00 6.33
N VAL A 36 6.73 -4.98 5.59
CA VAL A 36 6.20 -3.73 6.17
C VAL A 36 4.95 -4.01 6.99
N ALA A 37 4.01 -4.80 6.46
CA ALA A 37 2.79 -5.16 7.19
C ALA A 37 3.09 -5.91 8.49
N ALA A 38 4.02 -6.87 8.47
CA ALA A 38 4.37 -7.65 9.66
C ALA A 38 5.23 -6.87 10.68
N THR A 39 6.08 -5.95 10.21
CA THR A 39 7.08 -5.30 11.07
C THR A 39 6.62 -3.93 11.59
N LEU A 40 5.83 -3.21 10.79
CA LEU A 40 5.35 -1.87 11.09
C LEU A 40 3.83 -1.81 11.35
N ASP A 41 3.14 -2.96 11.31
CA ASP A 41 1.68 -3.07 11.48
C ASP A 41 0.90 -2.21 10.46
N ALA A 42 1.43 -2.13 9.24
CA ALA A 42 0.90 -1.30 8.16
C ALA A 42 0.37 -2.17 7.01
N PRO A 43 -0.93 -2.57 7.02
CA PRO A 43 -1.49 -3.42 5.96
C PRO A 43 -1.50 -2.74 4.60
N VAL A 44 -1.56 -3.56 3.54
CA VAL A 44 -1.71 -3.10 2.15
C VAL A 44 -3.17 -2.82 1.84
N HIS A 45 -3.41 -1.65 1.26
CA HIS A 45 -4.64 -1.18 0.66
C HIS A 45 -4.45 -1.03 -0.85
N CYS A 46 -5.39 -1.55 -1.61
CA CYS A 46 -5.40 -1.41 -3.07
C CYS A 46 -6.84 -1.39 -3.61
N HIS A 47 -7.00 -1.02 -4.86
CA HIS A 47 -8.31 -1.07 -5.49
C HIS A 47 -8.80 -2.53 -5.64
N GLU A 48 -10.09 -2.79 -5.42
CA GLU A 48 -10.65 -4.15 -5.44
C GLU A 48 -10.44 -4.88 -6.78
N ALA A 49 -10.46 -4.11 -7.88
CA ALA A 49 -10.23 -4.63 -9.23
C ALA A 49 -8.81 -5.17 -9.43
N ASP A 50 -7.83 -4.67 -8.66
CA ASP A 50 -6.43 -5.11 -8.70
C ASP A 50 -6.11 -6.10 -7.57
N ALA A 51 -6.96 -6.24 -6.56
CA ALA A 51 -6.71 -7.04 -5.36
C ALA A 51 -6.38 -8.50 -5.64
N ARG A 52 -6.96 -9.11 -6.69
CA ARG A 52 -6.63 -10.49 -7.08
C ARG A 52 -5.17 -10.62 -7.52
N ALA A 53 -4.67 -9.66 -8.31
CA ALA A 53 -3.30 -9.69 -8.81
C ALA A 53 -2.31 -9.34 -7.70
N VAL A 54 -2.62 -8.34 -6.86
CA VAL A 54 -1.80 -8.00 -5.68
C VAL A 54 -1.63 -9.21 -4.75
N ARG A 55 -2.71 -9.97 -4.50
CA ARG A 55 -2.68 -11.19 -3.68
C ARG A 55 -1.81 -12.33 -4.25
N GLN A 56 -1.37 -12.24 -5.50
CA GLN A 56 -0.38 -13.18 -6.04
C GLN A 56 1.05 -12.86 -5.59
N VAL A 57 1.29 -11.67 -5.03
CA VAL A 57 2.60 -11.16 -4.65
C VAL A 57 2.71 -10.87 -3.14
N CYS A 58 1.70 -10.26 -2.54
CA CYS A 58 1.67 -9.92 -1.11
C CYS A 58 0.26 -9.93 -0.52
N SER A 59 0.15 -9.88 0.80
CA SER A 59 -1.14 -9.88 1.51
C SER A 59 -1.85 -8.53 1.40
N VAL A 60 -3.13 -8.55 0.99
CA VAL A 60 -4.01 -7.37 0.99
C VAL A 60 -4.83 -7.34 2.27
N GLY A 61 -4.72 -6.26 3.05
CA GLY A 61 -5.50 -6.06 4.27
C GLY A 61 -6.90 -5.54 3.98
N GLU A 62 -7.01 -4.45 3.22
CA GLU A 62 -8.30 -3.82 2.87
C GLU A 62 -8.31 -3.36 1.41
N THR A 63 -9.51 -3.18 0.85
CA THR A 63 -9.69 -2.71 -0.52
C THR A 63 -10.60 -1.49 -0.60
N PHE A 64 -10.43 -0.70 -1.65
CA PHE A 64 -11.32 0.40 -2.01
C PHE A 64 -11.81 0.25 -3.45
N SER A 65 -12.89 0.94 -3.82
CA SER A 65 -13.47 0.89 -5.17
C SER A 65 -13.89 2.26 -5.72
N GLU A 66 -14.11 3.22 -4.83
CA GLU A 66 -14.66 4.52 -5.18
C GLU A 66 -13.78 5.64 -4.64
N ARG A 67 -13.96 6.83 -5.23
CA ARG A 67 -13.38 8.07 -4.72
C ARG A 67 -13.81 8.30 -3.28
N GLN A 68 -12.86 8.55 -2.39
CA GLN A 68 -13.14 8.78 -0.97
C GLN A 68 -12.07 9.64 -0.31
N LEU A 69 -12.49 10.53 0.60
CA LEU A 69 -11.60 11.29 1.47
C LEU A 69 -11.42 10.52 2.78
N LEU A 70 -10.18 10.15 3.07
CA LEU A 70 -9.75 9.51 4.30
C LEU A 70 -9.15 10.54 5.24
N ASP A 71 -9.45 10.40 6.53
CA ASP A 71 -8.87 11.19 7.64
C ASP A 71 -8.98 12.73 7.51
N GLY A 72 -9.73 13.22 6.53
CA GLY A 72 -9.99 14.64 6.27
C GLY A 72 -8.98 15.32 5.36
N ASP A 73 -7.90 14.65 4.96
CA ASP A 73 -6.80 15.25 4.19
C ASP A 73 -6.17 14.34 3.10
N PHE A 74 -6.55 13.06 3.04
CA PHE A 74 -6.03 12.11 2.05
C PHE A 74 -7.13 11.58 1.13
N GLU A 75 -7.14 12.01 -0.14
CA GLU A 75 -8.18 11.61 -1.09
C GLU A 75 -7.69 10.52 -2.05
N ILE A 76 -8.42 9.41 -2.09
CA ILE A 76 -8.28 8.36 -3.10
C ILE A 76 -9.12 8.75 -4.31
N ILE A 77 -8.52 8.70 -5.50
CA ILE A 77 -9.19 8.96 -6.77
C ILE A 77 -8.85 7.81 -7.72
N PRO A 78 -9.78 6.89 -8.02
CA PRO A 78 -9.56 5.86 -9.04
C PRO A 78 -9.41 6.47 -10.44
N ILE A 79 -8.36 6.10 -11.16
CA ILE A 79 -8.03 6.58 -12.51
C ILE A 79 -7.69 5.35 -13.38
N PRO A 80 -8.67 4.49 -13.71
CA PRO A 80 -8.41 3.23 -14.39
C PRO A 80 -7.85 3.47 -15.81
N GLY A 81 -6.95 2.59 -16.23
CA GLY A 81 -6.35 2.66 -17.57
C GLY A 81 -5.13 1.75 -17.72
N HIS A 82 -4.06 2.02 -16.97
CA HIS A 82 -2.87 1.16 -16.95
C HIS A 82 -3.17 -0.21 -16.34
N THR A 83 -3.99 -0.22 -15.29
CA THR A 83 -4.61 -1.43 -14.73
C THR A 83 -6.09 -1.13 -14.47
N PRO A 84 -6.94 -2.17 -14.29
CA PRO A 84 -8.35 -1.97 -13.96
C PRO A 84 -8.59 -1.24 -12.63
N GLY A 85 -7.66 -1.36 -11.67
CA GLY A 85 -7.74 -0.74 -10.36
C GLY A 85 -6.78 0.43 -10.11
N ALA A 86 -6.25 1.05 -11.18
CA ALA A 86 -5.56 2.33 -11.06
C ALA A 86 -6.52 3.47 -10.71
#